data_AF-A0A6I5P9U7-F1
#
_entry.id   AF-A0A6I5P9U7-F1
#
_cell.length_a   1.000
_cell.length_b   1.000
_cell.length_c   1.000
_cell.angle_alpha   90.00
_cell.angle_beta   90.00
_cell.angle_gamma   90.00
#
_symmetry.space_group_name_H-M   'P 1'
#
loop_
_entity.id
_entity.type
_entity.pdbx_description
1 polymer ?
#
loop_
_entity_poly.entity_id
_entity_poly.type
_entity_poly.pdbx_seq_one_letter_code
_entity_poly.pdbx_strand_id
1 'polypeptide(L)'
;MTLPPNQDDDLLVDFVRRHRPEPPAADPNLEAQIMAAIAVEPPMSVVRRRRWFIPALAASVLLLGGGWVVWRSTLPSWQTASDVDDFVAETWYASAYGDEARLPLDTAQFDWLVSVYATPY
;
A
#
# COMPACT_ATOMS: atom_id res chain seq x y z
N MET A 1 30.86 13.06 -19.80
CA MET A 1 30.85 11.94 -20.75
C MET A 1 29.56 12.03 -21.53
N THR A 2 29.62 12.57 -22.76
CA THR A 2 28.48 12.66 -23.68
C THR A 2 28.27 11.28 -24.30
N LEU A 3 27.07 10.71 -24.18
CA LEU A 3 26.72 9.46 -24.85
C LEU A 3 27.01 9.59 -26.36
N PRO A 4 27.56 8.54 -27.02
CA PRO A 4 27.75 8.57 -28.46
C PRO A 4 26.38 8.72 -29.15
N PRO A 5 26.29 9.47 -30.27
CA PRO A 5 25.04 9.62 -31.00
C PRO A 5 24.57 8.21 -31.43
N ASN A 6 23.34 7.88 -31.04
CA ASN A 6 22.74 6.59 -31.31
C ASN A 6 22.37 6.56 -32.80
N GLN A 7 23.10 5.78 -33.60
CA GLN A 7 22.93 5.75 -35.07
C GLN A 7 21.50 5.41 -35.51
N ASP A 8 20.75 4.72 -34.66
CA ASP A 8 19.35 4.39 -34.89
C ASP A 8 18.43 5.62 -34.86
N ASP A 9 18.78 6.65 -34.08
CA ASP A 9 18.00 7.88 -33.98
C ASP A 9 18.12 8.72 -35.26
N ASP A 10 19.30 8.72 -35.90
CA ASP A 10 19.54 9.44 -37.15
C ASP A 10 18.72 8.83 -38.31
N LEU A 11 18.68 7.50 -38.39
CA LEU A 11 17.88 6.78 -39.38
C LEU A 11 16.38 7.02 -39.19
N LEU A 12 15.91 7.07 -37.94
CA LEU A 12 14.52 7.38 -37.61
C LEU A 12 14.15 8.81 -38.00
N VAL A 13 15.02 9.77 -37.72
CA VAL A 13 14.81 11.18 -38.09
C VAL A 13 14.72 11.32 -39.62
N ASP A 14 15.60 10.65 -40.36
CA ASP A 14 15.60 10.69 -41.82
C ASP A 14 14.36 10.00 -42.42
N PHE A 15 13.92 8.89 -41.83
CA PHE A 15 12.68 8.23 -42.20
C PHE A 15 11.47 9.15 -42.00
N VAL A 16 11.34 9.78 -40.83
CA VAL A 16 10.23 10.70 -40.52
C VAL A 16 10.26 11.92 -41.45
N ARG A 17 11.44 12.47 -41.76
CA ARG A 17 11.57 13.58 -42.71
C ARG A 17 11.13 13.19 -44.11
N ARG A 18 11.49 12.00 -44.57
CA ARG A 18 11.14 11.50 -45.91
C ARG A 18 9.65 11.17 -46.05
N HIS A 19 9.00 10.73 -44.98
CA HIS A 19 7.60 10.31 -44.96
C HIS A 19 6.65 11.33 -44.33
N ARG A 20 7.05 12.61 -44.22
CA ARG A 20 6.13 13.68 -43.83
C ARG A 20 5.37 14.18 -45.06
N PRO A 21 4.08 13.83 -45.23
CA PRO A 21 3.26 14.48 -46.23
C PRO A 21 3.15 15.97 -45.90
N GLU A 22 3.03 16.79 -46.94
CA GLU A 22 2.74 18.21 -46.77
C GLU A 22 1.38 18.33 -46.05
N PRO A 23 1.31 19.08 -44.92
CA PRO A 23 0.04 19.26 -44.23
C PRO A 23 -0.94 19.96 -45.18
N PRO A 24 -2.22 19.54 -45.19
CA PRO A 24 -3.22 20.22 -45.99
C PRO A 24 -3.31 21.69 -45.58
N ALA A 25 -3.60 22.57 -46.54
CA ALA A 25 -3.81 23.98 -46.27
C ALA A 25 -4.88 24.15 -45.18
N ALA A 26 -4.59 25.01 -44.20
CA ALA A 26 -5.54 25.31 -43.14
C ALA A 26 -6.80 25.93 -43.76
N ASP A 27 -7.97 25.34 -43.45
CA ASP A 27 -9.25 25.91 -43.87
C ASP A 27 -9.54 27.18 -43.03
N PRO A 28 -9.61 28.37 -43.65
CA PRO A 28 -9.83 29.62 -42.93
C PRO A 28 -11.21 29.69 -42.25
N ASN A 29 -12.17 28.85 -42.66
CA ASN A 29 -13.50 28.82 -42.08
C ASN A 29 -13.65 27.81 -40.94
N LEU A 30 -12.64 26.97 -40.70
CA LEU A 30 -12.70 25.93 -39.68
C LEU A 30 -12.84 26.52 -38.27
N GLU A 31 -12.08 27.58 -37.98
CA GLU A 31 -12.15 28.28 -36.70
C GLU A 31 -13.53 28.90 -36.47
N ALA A 32 -14.10 29.56 -37.49
CA ALA A 32 -15.43 30.12 -37.42
C ALA A 32 -16.51 29.04 -37.21
N GLN A 33 -16.37 27.88 -37.86
CA GLN A 33 -17.26 26.74 -37.68
C GLN A 33 -17.18 26.14 -36.27
N ILE A 34 -15.97 26.00 -35.72
CA ILE A 34 -15.75 25.50 -34.35
C ILE A 34 -16.37 26.48 -33.35
N MET A 35 -16.13 27.78 -33.50
CA MET A 35 -16.67 28.81 -32.62
C MET A 35 -18.20 28.86 -32.67
N ALA A 36 -18.79 28.70 -33.86
CA ALA A 36 -20.24 28.59 -34.02
C ALA A 36 -20.81 27.32 -33.34
N ALA A 37 -20.11 26.18 -33.46
CA ALA A 37 -20.53 24.94 -32.82
C ALA A 37 -20.49 25.03 -31.29
N ILE A 38 -19.43 25.62 -30.72
CA ILE A 38 -19.30 25.83 -29.27
C ILE A 38 -20.37 26.79 -28.74
N ALA A 39 -20.71 27.84 -29.51
CA ALA A 39 -21.73 28.80 -29.11
C ALA A 39 -23.14 28.20 -29.05
N VAL A 40 -23.41 27.16 -29.85
CA VAL A 40 -24.71 26.45 -29.90
C VAL A 40 -24.77 25.31 -28.88
N GLU A 41 -23.62 24.77 -28.45
CA GLU A 41 -23.60 23.62 -27.55
C GLU A 41 -24.03 24.02 -26.12
N PRO A 42 -25.14 23.46 -25.60
CA PRO A 42 -25.52 23.71 -24.22
C PRO A 42 -24.43 23.16 -23.29
N PRO A 43 -24.08 23.86 -22.20
CA PRO A 43 -23.04 23.39 -21.27
C PRO A 43 -23.41 21.98 -20.81
N MET A 44 -22.56 21.00 -21.11
CA MET A 44 -22.82 19.59 -20.83
C MET A 44 -23.11 19.38 -19.35
N SER A 45 -24.40 19.34 -19.03
CA SER A 45 -25.03 18.47 -18.05
C SER A 45 -24.54 18.57 -16.58
N VAL A 46 -24.77 19.72 -15.94
CA VAL A 46 -24.91 19.77 -14.46
C VAL A 46 -25.91 18.69 -13.97
N VAL A 47 -26.91 18.38 -14.80
CA VAL A 47 -27.95 17.37 -14.56
C VAL A 47 -27.38 15.93 -14.49
N ARG A 48 -26.38 15.57 -15.30
CA ARG A 48 -25.81 14.20 -15.30
C ARG A 48 -24.94 13.97 -14.07
N ARG A 49 -24.23 15.00 -13.61
CA ARG A 49 -23.42 14.94 -12.38
C ARG A 49 -24.32 14.73 -11.14
N ARG A 50 -25.48 15.40 -11.08
CA ARG A 50 -26.44 15.30 -9.95
C ARG A 50 -27.08 13.91 -9.81
N ARG A 51 -27.26 13.16 -10.90
CA ARG A 51 -27.83 11.80 -10.88
C ARG A 51 -26.96 10.78 -10.15
N TRP A 52 -25.64 10.99 -10.09
CA TRP A 52 -24.70 10.10 -9.41
C TRP A 52 -24.32 10.53 -7.99
N PHE A 53 -24.64 11.76 -7.60
CA PHE A 53 -24.36 12.24 -6.25
C PHE A 53 -25.13 11.46 -5.18
N ILE A 54 -26.41 11.17 -5.43
CA ILE A 54 -27.25 10.44 -4.46
C ILE A 54 -26.73 9.01 -4.20
N PRO A 55 -26.47 8.16 -5.21
CA PRO A 55 -25.94 6.82 -4.95
C PRO A 55 -24.51 6.85 -4.38
N ALA A 56 -23.67 7.82 -4.78
CA ALA A 56 -22.32 7.95 -4.23
C ALA A 56 -22.32 8.33 -2.74
N LEU A 57 -23.23 9.22 -2.33
CA LEU A 57 -23.35 9.64 -0.93
C LEU A 57 -23.91 8.50 -0.06
N ALA A 58 -24.89 7.76 -0.57
CA ALA A 58 -25.41 6.55 0.10
C ALA A 58 -24.33 5.46 0.25
N ALA A 59 -23.54 5.21 -0.80
CA ALA A 59 -22.42 4.25 -0.73
C ALA A 59 -21.34 4.70 0.27
N SER A 60 -21.03 6.00 0.32
CA SER A 60 -20.08 6.56 1.28
C SER A 60 -20.54 6.36 2.74
N VAL A 61 -21.82 6.65 3.03
CA VAL A 61 -22.41 6.43 4.36
C VAL A 61 -22.43 4.95 4.74
N LEU A 62 -22.71 4.05 3.79
CA LEU A 62 -22.68 2.61 4.05
C LEU A 62 -21.26 2.09 4.31
N LEU A 63 -20.25 2.59 3.61
CA LEU A 63 -18.86 2.19 3.84
C LEU A 63 -18.33 2.72 5.17
N LEU A 64 -18.59 3.99 5.51
CA LEU A 64 -18.18 4.58 6.78
C LEU A 64 -18.94 3.95 7.96
N GLY A 65 -20.27 3.83 7.85
CA GLY A 65 -21.11 3.28 8.91
C GLY A 65 -20.91 1.77 9.08
N GLY A 66 -20.92 1.01 7.99
CA GLY A 66 -20.70 -0.43 7.99
C GLY A 66 -19.29 -0.79 8.42
N GLY A 67 -18.27 -0.09 7.90
CA GLY A 67 -16.88 -0.28 8.29
C GLY A 67 -16.64 0.00 9.77
N TRP A 68 -17.27 1.05 10.32
CA TRP A 68 -17.17 1.38 11.75
C TRP A 68 -17.79 0.32 12.66
N VAL A 69 -18.97 -0.20 12.30
CA VAL A 69 -19.65 -1.26 13.07
C VAL A 69 -18.83 -2.55 13.05
N VAL A 70 -18.33 -2.95 11.87
CA VAL A 70 -17.50 -4.14 11.73
C VAL A 70 -16.20 -3.98 12.52
N TRP A 71 -15.54 -2.83 12.41
CA TRP A 71 -14.30 -2.55 13.14
C TRP A 71 -14.48 -2.61 14.65
N ARG A 72 -15.57 -2.05 15.17
CA ARG A 72 -15.89 -2.15 16.60
C ARG A 72 -16.20 -3.58 17.04
N SER A 73 -16.85 -4.39 16.20
CA SER A 73 -17.13 -5.78 16.54
C SER A 73 -15.89 -6.68 16.51
N THR A 74 -14.83 -6.27 15.80
CA THR A 74 -13.55 -7.00 15.75
C THR A 74 -12.54 -6.55 16.80
N LEU A 75 -12.85 -5.53 17.61
CA LEU A 75 -11.99 -5.18 18.74
C LEU A 75 -12.01 -6.35 19.73
N PRO A 76 -10.86 -6.96 20.06
CA PRO A 76 -10.80 -8.03 21.03
C PRO A 76 -11.39 -7.51 22.35
N SER A 77 -12.19 -8.34 23.02
CA SER A 77 -12.62 -8.01 24.37
C SER A 77 -11.38 -7.92 25.26
N TRP A 78 -11.46 -7.18 26.36
CA TRP A 78 -10.37 -7.04 27.33
C TRP A 78 -9.86 -8.39 27.86
N GLN A 79 -10.70 -9.44 27.81
CA GLN A 79 -10.33 -10.82 28.14
C GLN A 79 -9.44 -11.45 27.07
N THR A 80 -9.73 -11.23 25.78
CA THR A 80 -8.91 -11.73 24.69
C THR A 80 -7.54 -11.05 24.64
N ALA A 81 -7.42 -9.82 25.13
CA ALA A 81 -6.14 -9.12 25.25
C ALA A 81 -5.23 -9.77 26.31
N SER A 82 -5.77 -10.14 27.48
CA SER A 82 -4.98 -10.84 28.52
C SER A 82 -4.54 -12.23 28.07
N ASP A 83 -5.41 -12.97 27.35
CA ASP A 83 -5.07 -14.31 26.85
C ASP A 83 -3.92 -14.26 25.83
N VAL A 84 -3.84 -13.19 25.04
CA VAL A 84 -2.75 -12.96 24.08
C VAL A 84 -1.45 -12.59 24.80
N ASP A 85 -1.52 -11.73 25.81
CA ASP A 85 -0.35 -11.36 26.61
C ASP A 85 0.24 -12.58 27.36
N ASP A 86 -0.62 -13.43 27.92
CA ASP A 86 -0.22 -14.68 28.58
C ASP A 86 0.41 -15.66 27.58
N PHE A 87 -0.17 -15.82 26.38
CA PHE A 87 0.39 -16.67 25.33
C PHE A 87 1.76 -16.17 24.84
N VAL A 88 1.92 -14.85 24.66
CA VAL A 88 3.20 -14.25 24.25
C VAL A 88 4.25 -14.45 25.34
N ALA A 89 3.88 -14.25 26.61
CA ALA A 89 4.76 -14.52 27.73
C ALA A 89 5.18 -16.00 27.76
N GLU A 90 4.22 -16.94 27.69
CA GLU A 90 4.49 -18.38 27.71
C GLU A 90 5.37 -18.81 26.53
N THR A 91 5.09 -18.31 25.32
CA THR A 91 5.89 -18.61 24.12
C THR A 91 7.31 -18.04 24.23
N TRP A 92 7.46 -16.84 24.79
CA TRP A 92 8.76 -16.20 24.99
C TRP A 92 9.60 -16.98 26.01
N TYR A 93 9.03 -17.37 27.14
CA TYR A 93 9.74 -18.17 28.14
C TYR A 93 10.08 -19.57 27.60
N ALA A 94 9.16 -20.21 26.90
CA ALA A 94 9.39 -21.53 26.30
C ALA A 94 10.48 -21.52 25.24
N SER A 95 10.56 -20.46 24.41
CA SER A 95 11.58 -20.33 23.36
C SER A 95 12.94 -19.86 23.89
N ALA A 96 12.96 -18.99 24.90
CA ALA A 96 14.20 -18.44 25.45
C ALA A 96 14.93 -19.41 26.39
N TYR A 97 14.19 -20.23 27.15
CA TYR A 97 14.75 -21.11 28.18
C TYR A 97 14.63 -22.60 27.86
N GLY A 98 13.95 -22.96 26.76
CA GLY A 98 13.66 -24.36 26.44
C GLY A 98 12.82 -25.05 27.53
N ASP A 99 12.47 -26.31 27.34
CA ASP A 99 11.71 -27.13 28.30
C ASP A 99 12.50 -27.44 29.60
N GLU A 100 13.62 -26.75 29.83
CA GLU A 100 14.54 -26.95 30.94
C GLU A 100 14.09 -26.20 32.21
N ALA A 101 13.20 -25.21 32.08
CA ALA A 101 12.65 -24.46 33.21
C ALA A 101 11.57 -25.23 34.01
N ARG A 102 11.16 -26.42 33.55
CA ARG A 102 10.19 -27.29 34.26
C ARG A 102 10.83 -28.33 35.18
N LEU A 103 12.16 -28.36 35.31
CA LEU A 103 12.79 -29.23 36.29
C LEU A 103 12.61 -28.64 37.69
N PRO A 104 12.12 -29.41 38.68
CA PRO A 104 12.27 -29.01 40.07
C PRO A 104 13.76 -28.78 40.31
N LEU A 105 14.09 -27.71 41.03
CA LEU A 105 15.45 -27.37 41.42
C LEU A 105 16.07 -28.57 42.16
N ASP A 106 16.70 -29.49 41.41
CA ASP A 106 17.42 -30.62 41.96
C ASP A 106 18.75 -30.08 42.46
N THR A 107 18.74 -29.70 43.74
CA THR A 107 19.87 -29.13 44.46
C THR A 107 21.05 -30.09 44.59
N ALA A 108 20.97 -31.30 44.03
CA ALA A 108 22.07 -32.28 44.01
C ALA A 108 23.08 -32.08 42.86
N GLN A 109 22.81 -31.26 41.84
CA GLN A 109 23.68 -31.19 40.65
C GLN A 109 24.81 -30.14 40.71
N PHE A 110 24.92 -29.35 41.79
CA PHE A 110 25.94 -28.29 41.92
C PHE A 110 27.21 -28.70 42.67
N ASP A 111 27.46 -29.99 42.88
CA ASP A 111 28.62 -30.46 43.65
C ASP A 111 29.97 -30.25 42.92
N TRP A 112 29.96 -30.13 41.58
CA TRP A 112 31.18 -29.89 40.80
C TRP A 112 31.64 -28.43 40.82
N LEU A 113 30.76 -27.46 41.12
CA LEU A 113 31.08 -26.03 41.04
C LEU A 113 31.73 -25.49 42.33
N VAL A 114 31.60 -26.22 43.45
CA VAL A 114 32.23 -25.88 44.73
C VAL A 114 33.71 -26.29 44.78
N SER A 115 34.12 -27.27 43.97
CA SER A 115 35.52 -27.77 43.94
C SER A 115 36.53 -26.79 43.33
N VAL A 116 36.08 -25.81 42.54
CA VAL A 116 36.96 -24.87 41.83
C VAL A 116 37.46 -23.74 42.74
N TYR A 117 36.81 -23.48 43.88
CA TYR A 117 37.16 -22.37 44.77
C TYR A 117 37.78 -22.79 46.11
N ALA A 118 38.05 -24.08 46.31
CA ALA A 118 38.65 -24.61 47.54
C ALA A 118 40.13 -25.00 47.33
N THR A 119 40.98 -24.06 46.90
CA THR A 119 42.44 -24.20 47.02
C THR A 119 42.98 -23.24 48.08
N PRO A 120 43.38 -23.71 49.27
CA PRO A 120 44.06 -22.88 50.26
C PRO A 120 45.54 -22.69 49.87
N TYR A 121 46.03 -21.45 49.97
CA TYR A 121 47.44 -21.16 50.24
C TYR A 121 47.70 -21.26 51.74
#